data_AF-A0A0N1L907-F1
#
_entry.id   AF-A0A0N1L907-F1
#
_cell.length_a   1.000
_cell.length_b   1.000
_cell.length_c   1.000
_cell.angle_alpha   90.00
_cell.angle_beta   90.00
_cell.angle_gamma   90.00
#
_symmetry.space_group_name_H-M   'P 1'
#
loop_
_entity.id
_entity.type
_entity.pdbx_description
1 polymer ?
#
loop_
_entity_poly.entity_id
_entity_poly.type
_entity_poly.pdbx_seq_one_letter_code
_entity_poly.pdbx_strand_id
1 'polypeptide(L)'
;MTDRILNDAHNMKKLIREAEALADEAIIAMARLKQAMLSARQNPAVEVHTGQRALMRLTEAEAQALSMSTNLLRVHDELSKVAIVHAGPDGGMPTEIPAAAVAAPAHQNAALAA
;
A
#
# COMPACT_ATOMS: atom_id res chain seq x y z
N MET A 1 26.01 -22.67 -2.82
CA MET A 1 25.24 -21.46 -3.15
C MET A 1 26.09 -20.26 -2.72
N THR A 2 26.28 -19.23 -3.56
CA THR A 2 27.10 -18.07 -3.20
C THR A 2 26.33 -17.13 -2.28
N ASP A 3 26.95 -16.63 -1.20
CA ASP A 3 26.35 -15.71 -0.22
C ASP A 3 25.64 -14.50 -0.86
N ARG A 4 26.12 -14.07 -2.02
CA ARG A 4 25.50 -13.00 -2.83
C ARG A 4 24.05 -13.32 -3.25
N ILE A 5 23.77 -14.55 -3.70
CA ILE A 5 22.43 -14.94 -4.17
C ILE A 5 21.43 -14.95 -3.00
N LEU A 6 21.86 -15.41 -1.82
CA LEU A 6 21.03 -15.37 -0.61
C LEU A 6 20.73 -13.94 -0.18
N ASN A 7 21.74 -13.07 -0.19
CA ASN A 7 21.57 -11.66 0.14
C ASN A 7 20.63 -10.93 -0.84
N ASP A 8 20.78 -11.19 -2.14
CA ASP A 8 19.91 -10.63 -3.17
C ASP A 8 18.45 -11.10 -2.97
N ALA A 9 18.24 -12.39 -2.66
CA ALA A 9 16.91 -12.94 -2.38
C ALA A 9 16.24 -12.29 -1.16
N HIS A 10 16.99 -12.13 -0.06
CA HIS A 10 16.49 -11.43 1.14
C HIS A 10 16.15 -9.97 0.86
N ASN A 11 16.99 -9.27 0.08
CA ASN A 11 16.74 -7.89 -0.28
C ASN A 11 15.48 -7.75 -1.15
N MET A 12 15.31 -8.60 -2.16
CA MET A 12 14.10 -8.60 -3.00
C MET A 12 12.82 -8.88 -2.18
N LYS A 13 12.87 -9.82 -1.23
CA LYS A 13 11.74 -10.11 -0.32
C LYS A 13 11.36 -8.91 0.55
N LYS A 14 12.33 -8.11 0.97
CA LYS A 14 12.07 -6.86 1.69
C LYS A 14 11.44 -5.82 0.77
N LEU A 15 12.04 -5.58 -0.39
CA LEU A 15 11.59 -4.57 -1.36
C LEU A 15 10.17 -4.80 -1.87
N ILE A 16 9.77 -6.06 -2.11
CA ILE A 16 8.41 -6.35 -2.58
C ILE A 16 7.35 -6.00 -1.52
N ARG A 17 7.62 -6.26 -0.24
CA ARG A 17 6.72 -5.88 0.87
C ARG A 17 6.63 -4.36 1.04
N GLU A 18 7.75 -3.65 0.88
CA GLU A 18 7.76 -2.19 0.89
C GLU A 18 6.94 -1.61 -0.28
N ALA A 19 7.05 -2.22 -1.47
CA ALA A 19 6.26 -1.81 -2.63
C ALA A 19 4.75 -2.06 -2.45
N GLU A 20 4.37 -3.18 -1.83
CA GLU A 20 2.97 -3.48 -1.48
C GLU A 20 2.41 -2.46 -0.48
N ALA A 21 3.15 -2.16 0.59
CA ALA A 21 2.73 -1.16 1.58
C ALA A 21 2.57 0.24 0.95
N LEU A 22 3.48 0.63 0.07
CA LEU A 22 3.40 1.91 -0.64
C LEU A 22 2.18 1.98 -1.57
N ALA A 23 1.81 0.87 -2.21
CA ALA A 23 0.61 0.81 -3.04
C ALA A 23 -0.66 1.04 -2.22
N ASP A 24 -0.75 0.45 -1.03
CA ASP A 24 -1.87 0.65 -0.10
C ASP A 24 -1.94 2.11 0.40
N GLU A 25 -0.80 2.70 0.75
CA GLU A 25 -0.73 4.12 1.14
C GLU A 25 -1.21 5.05 0.03
N ALA A 26 -0.85 4.77 -1.22
CA ALA A 26 -1.33 5.54 -2.37
C ALA A 26 -2.86 5.45 -2.53
N ILE A 27 -3.43 4.25 -2.37
CA ILE A 27 -4.89 4.04 -2.43
C ILE A 27 -5.60 4.80 -1.29
N ILE A 28 -5.04 4.78 -0.08
CA ILE A 28 -5.57 5.55 1.06
C ILE A 28 -5.54 7.05 0.75
N ALA A 29 -4.45 7.57 0.18
CA ALA A 29 -4.33 8.98 -0.19
C ALA A 29 -5.38 9.38 -1.24
N MET A 30 -5.61 8.55 -2.25
CA MET A 30 -6.65 8.77 -3.27
C MET A 30 -8.06 8.76 -2.68
N ALA A 31 -8.35 7.81 -1.78
CA ALA A 31 -9.65 7.74 -1.10
C ALA A 31 -9.93 9.01 -0.28
N ARG A 32 -8.92 9.53 0.45
CA ARG A 32 -9.02 10.80 1.18
C ARG A 32 -9.29 11.98 0.23
N LEU A 33 -8.59 12.03 -0.90
CA LEU A 33 -8.82 13.07 -1.92
C LEU A 33 -10.25 12.98 -2.47
N LYS A 34 -10.73 11.78 -2.82
CA LYS A 34 -12.09 11.57 -3.32
C LYS A 34 -13.14 12.02 -2.30
N GLN A 35 -12.94 11.68 -1.02
CA GLN A 35 -13.82 12.14 0.06
C GLN A 35 -13.87 13.67 0.12
N ALA A 36 -12.73 14.34 0.11
CA ALA A 36 -12.67 15.81 0.13
C ALA A 36 -13.38 16.44 -1.07
N MET A 37 -13.22 15.87 -2.28
CA MET A 37 -13.92 16.32 -3.48
C MET A 37 -15.45 16.17 -3.39
N LEU A 38 -15.93 15.06 -2.82
CA LEU A 38 -17.36 14.83 -2.62
C LEU A 38 -17.94 15.77 -1.55
N SER A 39 -17.22 15.98 -0.45
CA SER A 39 -17.62 16.95 0.58
C SER A 39 -17.67 18.38 0.03
N ALA A 40 -16.71 18.78 -0.80
CA ALA A 40 -16.72 20.09 -1.44
C ALA A 40 -17.94 20.30 -2.36
N ARG A 41 -18.45 19.24 -3.01
CA ARG A 41 -19.67 19.29 -3.83
C ARG A 41 -20.95 19.43 -3.02
N GLN A 42 -20.91 19.24 -1.70
CA GLN A 42 -22.06 19.49 -0.83
C GLN A 42 -22.25 20.99 -0.55
N ASN A 43 -21.31 21.85 -0.94
CA ASN A 43 -21.46 23.29 -0.81
C ASN A 43 -22.57 23.81 -1.74
N PRO A 44 -23.65 24.45 -1.21
CA PRO A 44 -24.75 24.97 -2.02
C PRO A 44 -24.35 26.04 -3.05
N ALA A 45 -23.18 26.68 -2.86
CA ALA A 45 -22.63 27.65 -3.81
C ALA A 45 -21.89 27.01 -4.99
N VAL A 46 -21.83 25.67 -5.06
CA VAL A 46 -21.13 24.92 -6.11
C VAL A 46 -22.16 24.15 -6.93
N GLU A 47 -22.13 24.33 -8.25
CA GLU A 47 -22.99 23.58 -9.17
C GLU A 47 -22.77 22.07 -9.02
N VAL A 48 -23.85 21.29 -9.04
CA VAL A 48 -23.85 19.84 -8.74
C VAL A 48 -22.87 19.07 -9.64
N HIS A 49 -22.70 19.49 -10.90
CA HIS A 49 -21.80 18.84 -11.85
C HIS A 49 -20.33 19.28 -11.75
N THR A 50 -20.02 20.26 -10.90
CA THR A 50 -18.66 20.78 -10.74
C THR A 50 -17.72 19.68 -10.24
N GLY A 51 -16.58 19.53 -10.90
CA GLY A 51 -15.59 18.50 -10.54
C GLY A 51 -15.94 17.08 -10.98
N GLN A 52 -17.09 16.83 -11.64
CA GLN A 52 -17.49 15.48 -12.06
C GLN A 52 -16.44 14.80 -12.96
N ARG A 53 -15.89 15.53 -13.93
CA ARG A 53 -14.82 15.00 -14.81
C ARG A 53 -13.54 14.66 -14.04
N ALA A 54 -13.21 15.43 -13.00
CA ALA A 54 -12.07 15.15 -12.15
C ALA A 54 -12.32 13.91 -11.28
N LEU A 55 -13.53 13.74 -10.74
CA LEU A 55 -13.93 12.54 -9.98
C LEU A 55 -13.87 11.27 -10.84
N MET A 56 -14.30 11.35 -12.11
CA MET A 56 -14.18 10.24 -13.05
C MET A 56 -12.72 9.86 -13.27
N ARG A 57 -11.85 10.83 -13.55
CA ARG A 57 -10.41 10.59 -13.73
C ARG A 57 -9.73 10.05 -12.46
N LEU A 58 -10.12 10.54 -11.28
CA LEU A 58 -9.62 9.99 -10.02
C LEU A 58 -10.05 8.53 -9.83
N THR A 59 -11.28 8.19 -10.22
CA THR A 59 -11.78 6.80 -10.16
C THR A 59 -11.06 5.89 -11.15
N GLU A 60 -10.73 6.38 -12.34
CA GLU A 60 -9.90 5.66 -13.30
C GLU A 60 -8.48 5.42 -12.73
N ALA A 61 -7.89 6.43 -12.10
CA ALA A 61 -6.57 6.30 -11.45
C ALA A 61 -6.59 5.28 -10.30
N GLU A 62 -7.63 5.28 -9.46
CA GLU A 62 -7.80 4.27 -8.40
C GLU A 62 -7.92 2.85 -8.95
N ALA A 63 -8.68 2.66 -10.05
CA ALA A 63 -8.80 1.36 -10.70
C ALA A 63 -7.45 0.86 -11.23
N GLN A 64 -6.65 1.77 -11.81
CA GLN A 64 -5.29 1.44 -12.26
C GLN A 64 -4.38 1.07 -11.08
N ALA A 65 -4.46 1.79 -9.96
CA ALA A 65 -3.68 1.49 -8.77
C ALA A 65 -4.04 0.13 -8.13
N LEU A 66 -5.33 -0.23 -8.10
CA LEU A 66 -5.77 -1.56 -7.65
C LEU A 66 -5.27 -2.68 -8.56
N SER A 67 -5.30 -2.45 -9.88
CA SER A 67 -4.73 -3.38 -10.86
C SER A 67 -3.22 -3.57 -10.66
N MET A 68 -2.50 -2.46 -10.44
CA MET A 68 -1.08 -2.47 -10.11
C MET A 68 -0.79 -3.25 -8.81
N SER A 69 -1.54 -3.00 -7.73
CA SER A 69 -1.41 -3.73 -6.46
C SER A 69 -1.62 -5.23 -6.65
N THR A 70 -2.63 -5.63 -7.44
CA THR A 70 -2.86 -7.05 -7.78
C THR A 70 -1.67 -7.65 -8.54
N ASN A 71 -1.03 -6.89 -9.42
CA ASN A 71 0.15 -7.36 -10.13
C ASN A 71 1.38 -7.49 -9.21
N LEU A 72 1.53 -6.62 -8.21
CA LEU A 72 2.58 -6.75 -7.20
C LEU A 72 2.43 -8.05 -6.40
N LEU A 73 1.22 -8.42 -6.00
CA LEU A 73 0.95 -9.70 -5.32
C LEU A 73 1.36 -10.91 -6.17
N ARG A 74 1.15 -10.85 -7.50
CA ARG A 74 1.59 -11.90 -8.42
C ARG A 74 3.11 -11.96 -8.56
N VAL A 75 3.77 -10.79 -8.59
CA VAL A 75 5.24 -10.72 -8.59
C VAL A 75 5.79 -11.31 -7.29
N HIS A 76 5.19 -11.03 -6.14
CA HIS A 76 5.56 -11.60 -4.85
C HIS A 76 5.43 -13.13 -4.87
N ASP A 77 4.31 -13.68 -5.35
CA ASP A 77 4.12 -15.12 -5.49
C ASP A 77 5.20 -15.77 -6.39
N GLU A 78 5.48 -15.16 -7.54
CA GLU A 78 6.50 -15.68 -8.46
C GLU A 78 7.91 -15.62 -7.87
N LEU A 79 8.28 -14.50 -7.23
CA LEU A 79 9.56 -14.36 -6.52
C LEU A 79 9.70 -15.38 -5.40
N SER A 80 8.60 -15.72 -4.71
CA SER A 80 8.60 -16.73 -3.63
C SER A 80 8.89 -18.12 -4.18
N LYS A 81 8.32 -18.49 -5.34
CA LYS A 81 8.62 -19.77 -6.01
C LYS A 81 10.07 -19.86 -6.47
N VAL A 82 10.58 -18.79 -7.10
CA VAL A 82 11.98 -18.69 -7.56
C VAL A 82 12.93 -18.79 -6.36
N ALA A 83 12.61 -18.13 -5.25
CA ALA A 83 13.41 -18.20 -4.03
C ALA A 83 13.48 -19.63 -3.47
N ILE A 84 12.39 -20.40 -3.48
CA ILE A 84 12.42 -21.80 -3.02
C ILE A 84 13.39 -22.66 -3.88
N VAL A 85 13.37 -22.47 -5.20
CA VAL A 85 14.23 -23.24 -6.13
C VAL A 85 15.70 -22.90 -5.95
N HIS A 86 16.03 -21.60 -5.81
CA HIS A 86 17.42 -21.15 -5.86
C HIS A 86 18.05 -20.92 -4.48
N ALA A 87 17.25 -20.56 -3.48
CA ALA A 87 17.66 -20.28 -2.11
C ALA A 87 17.27 -21.35 -1.08
N GLY A 88 16.51 -22.36 -1.51
CA GLY A 88 15.97 -23.38 -0.62
C GLY A 88 14.72 -22.89 0.12
N PRO A 89 14.00 -23.80 0.80
CA PRO A 89 12.83 -23.43 1.59
C PRO A 89 13.22 -22.46 2.71
N ASP A 90 12.39 -21.45 2.93
CA ASP A 90 12.54 -20.53 4.06
C ASP A 90 12.49 -21.34 5.35
N GLY A 91 13.58 -21.32 6.14
CA GLY A 91 13.73 -22.14 7.35
C GLY A 91 12.77 -21.76 8.49
N GLY A 92 11.77 -20.92 8.22
CA GLY A 92 10.80 -20.46 9.20
C GLY A 92 11.40 -19.55 10.27
N MET A 93 12.56 -18.91 10.00
CA MET A 93 13.11 -17.91 10.92
C MET A 93 12.05 -16.82 11.11
N PRO A 94 11.49 -16.68 12.33
CA PRO A 94 10.44 -15.71 12.57
C PRO A 94 10.96 -14.33 12.18
N THR A 95 10.17 -13.57 11.43
CA THR A 95 10.50 -12.15 11.24
C THR A 95 10.38 -11.49 12.61
N GLU A 96 11.51 -11.18 13.23
CA GLU A 96 11.53 -10.39 14.45
C GLU A 96 11.02 -9.00 14.12
N ILE A 97 9.76 -8.73 14.44
CA ILE A 97 9.20 -7.38 14.33
C ILE A 97 9.57 -6.67 15.63
N PRO A 98 10.46 -5.66 15.61
CA PRO A 98 10.79 -4.91 16.81
C PRO A 98 9.51 -4.29 17.36
N ALA A 99 9.32 -4.31 18.68
CA ALA A 99 8.10 -3.76 19.31
C ALA A 99 7.81 -2.30 18.89
N ALA A 100 8.85 -1.53 18.58
CA ALA A 100 8.75 -0.16 18.07
C ALA A 100 8.08 -0.07 16.68
N ALA A 101 8.15 -1.11 15.86
CA ALA A 101 7.50 -1.17 14.54
C ALA A 101 6.01 -1.56 14.61
N VAL A 102 5.57 -2.15 15.73
CA VAL A 102 4.15 -2.49 15.99
C VAL A 102 3.46 -1.42 16.83
N ALA A 103 4.22 -0.51 17.43
CA ALA A 103 3.68 0.64 18.14
C ALA A 103 2.99 1.56 17.13
N ALA A 104 1.67 1.37 16.96
CA ALA A 104 0.83 2.32 16.26
C ALA A 104 1.13 3.73 16.81
N PRO A 105 1.31 4.76 15.95
CA PRO A 105 1.39 6.12 16.44
C PRO A 105 0.14 6.36 17.28
N ALA A 106 0.33 6.72 18.55
CA ALA A 106 -0.76 6.99 19.46
C ALA A 106 -1.67 8.02 18.78
N HIS A 107 -2.83 7.57 18.30
CA HIS A 107 -3.89 8.46 17.89
C HIS A 107 -4.22 9.29 19.12
N GLN A 108 -3.67 10.50 19.20
CA GLN A 108 -4.08 11.52 20.15
C GLN A 108 -5.51 11.90 19.78
N ASN A 109 -6.46 11.08 20.19
CA ASN A 109 -7.85 11.47 20.34
C ASN A 109 -7.90 12.43 21.53
N ALA A 110 -7.55 13.68 21.27
CA ALA A 110 -7.98 14.79 22.10
C ALA A 110 -9.46 15.04 21.78
N ALA A 111 -10.33 14.28 22.43
CA ALA A 111 -11.73 14.63 22.59
C ALA A 111 -12.01 14.79 24.09
N LEU A 112 -12.07 16.03 24.54
CA LEU A 112 -12.81 16.49 25.72
C LEU A 112 -13.01 18.00 25.51
N ALA A 113 -14.16 18.46 25.02
CA ALA A 113 -15.36 18.72 25.83
C ALA A 113 -15.08 19.66 27.02
N ALA A 114 -15.13 20.96 26.76
CA ALA A 114 -15.79 22.00 27.56
C ALA A 114 -15.85 23.29 26.73
#